data_AF-A0A814FHA6-F1
#
_entry.id   AF-A0A814FHA6-F1
#
_cell.length_a   1.000
_cell.length_b   1.000
_cell.length_c   1.000
_cell.angle_alpha   90.00
_cell.angle_beta   90.00
_cell.angle_gamma   90.00
#
_symmetry.space_group_name_H-M   'P 1'
#
loop_
_entity.id
_entity.type
_entity.pdbx_description
1 polymer ?
#
loop_
_entity_poly.entity_id
_entity_poly.type
_entity_poly.pdbx_seq_one_letter_code
_entity_poly.pdbx_strand_id
1 'polypeptide(L)'
;MIRTDNLPRKIPIPTLLKFKIKKDGPYEFVLEEFEDKIIITGIFEGGIIYKHGGPKVGDELLDVNNIKIKGKSLAKSVEILEHEISDSNRVIIVF
;
A
#
# COMPACT_ATOMS: atom_id res chain seq x y z
N MET A 1 9.12 10.99 -36.99
CA MET A 1 9.32 11.37 -35.58
C MET A 1 8.12 10.83 -34.81
N ILE A 2 8.25 9.63 -34.22
CA ILE A 2 7.14 8.99 -33.51
C ILE A 2 7.14 9.58 -32.11
N ARG A 3 6.08 10.33 -31.78
CA ARG A 3 5.78 10.83 -30.44
C ARG A 3 5.71 9.64 -29.48
N THR A 4 6.68 9.54 -28.56
CA THR A 4 6.79 8.47 -27.54
C THR A 4 5.82 8.65 -26.37
N ASP A 5 4.97 9.67 -26.42
CA ASP A 5 4.08 10.15 -25.37
C ASP A 5 2.73 9.41 -25.28
N ASN A 6 2.54 8.29 -25.98
CA ASN A 6 1.27 7.55 -26.02
C ASN A 6 1.39 6.07 -25.68
N LEU A 7 2.24 5.71 -24.70
CA LEU A 7 2.07 4.42 -24.02
C LEU A 7 0.71 4.43 -23.32
N PRO A 8 -0.15 3.40 -23.49
CA PRO A 8 -1.41 3.34 -22.78
C PRO A 8 -1.11 3.45 -21.29
N ARG A 9 -1.77 4.41 -20.61
CA ARG A 9 -1.72 4.54 -19.15
C ARG A 9 -1.97 3.15 -18.60
N LYS A 10 -0.96 2.54 -17.96
CA LYS A 10 -1.09 1.21 -17.39
C LYS A 10 -2.28 1.29 -16.43
N ILE A 11 -3.34 0.53 -16.70
CA ILE A 11 -4.50 0.49 -15.82
C ILE A 11 -3.94 0.04 -14.46
N PRO A 12 -4.06 0.85 -13.39
CA PRO A 12 -3.59 0.44 -12.09
C PRO A 12 -4.33 -0.84 -11.72
N ILE A 13 -3.57 -1.90 -11.45
CA ILE A 13 -4.15 -3.15 -10.97
C ILE A 13 -4.24 -2.98 -9.45
N PRO A 14 -5.44 -2.81 -8.86
CA PRO A 14 -5.58 -2.77 -7.42
C PRO A 14 -4.97 -4.02 -6.81
N THR A 15 -4.00 -3.83 -5.92
CA THR A 15 -3.43 -4.94 -5.17
C THR A 15 -4.13 -4.99 -3.83
N LEU A 16 -4.91 -6.06 -3.64
CA LEU A 16 -5.46 -6.39 -2.33
C LEU A 16 -4.35 -6.94 -1.45
N LEU A 17 -4.04 -6.23 -0.37
CA LEU A 17 -3.02 -6.65 0.58
C LEU A 17 -3.64 -7.19 1.85
N LYS A 18 -3.29 -8.44 2.17
CA LYS A 18 -3.71 -9.15 3.38
C LYS A 18 -2.50 -9.60 4.18
N PHE A 19 -2.08 -8.74 5.09
CA PHE A 19 -0.96 -9.03 5.99
C PHE A 19 -1.46 -9.45 7.35
N LYS A 20 -1.04 -10.61 7.87
CA LYS A 20 -1.40 -11.06 9.22
C LYS A 20 -0.28 -10.74 10.21
N ILE A 21 -0.57 -9.93 11.22
CA ILE A 21 0.29 -9.94 12.42
C ILE A 21 -0.10 -11.15 13.26
N LYS A 22 0.91 -11.89 13.73
CA LYS A 22 0.77 -13.15 14.48
C LYS A 22 -0.23 -13.09 15.65
N LYS A 23 -0.55 -11.88 16.16
CA LYS A 23 -1.53 -11.64 17.24
C LYS A 23 -2.72 -10.75 16.87
N ASP A 24 -2.56 -9.76 15.98
CA ASP A 24 -3.57 -8.71 15.82
C ASP A 24 -4.58 -8.95 14.68
N GLY A 25 -4.35 -9.96 13.83
CA GLY A 25 -5.20 -10.29 12.68
C GLY A 25 -4.69 -9.72 11.36
N PRO A 26 -5.51 -9.73 10.28
CA PRO A 26 -5.10 -9.22 8.99
C PRO A 26 -5.33 -7.70 8.87
N TYR A 27 -4.40 -6.96 8.26
CA TYR A 27 -4.53 -5.53 8.05
C TYR A 27 -5.64 -5.15 7.04
N GLU A 28 -5.78 -5.94 5.97
CA GLU A 28 -6.81 -5.86 4.91
C GLU A 28 -7.13 -4.44 4.39
N PHE A 29 -6.40 -4.03 3.36
CA PHE A 29 -6.66 -2.82 2.59
C PHE A 29 -6.22 -3.02 1.12
N VAL A 30 -6.71 -2.16 0.23
CA VAL A 30 -6.35 -2.15 -1.20
C VAL A 30 -5.44 -0.96 -1.45
N LEU A 31 -4.33 -1.21 -2.16
CA LEU A 31 -3.46 -0.16 -2.66
C LEU A 31 -3.52 -0.10 -4.19
N GLU A 32 -3.52 1.13 -4.70
CA GLU A 32 -3.38 1.42 -6.12
C GLU A 32 -2.29 2.45 -6.36
N GLU A 33 -1.60 2.33 -7.49
CA GLU A 33 -0.64 3.33 -7.94
C GLU A 33 -1.34 4.38 -8.80
N PHE A 34 -1.22 5.65 -8.42
CA PHE A 34 -1.80 6.77 -9.15
C PHE A 34 -0.83 7.96 -9.12
N GLU A 35 -0.39 8.42 -10.29
CA GLU A 35 0.51 9.59 -10.43
C GLU A 35 1.72 9.54 -9.49
N ASP A 36 2.46 8.42 -9.50
CA ASP A 36 3.64 8.14 -8.66
C ASP A 36 3.37 8.05 -7.14
N LYS A 37 2.11 7.90 -6.75
CA LYS A 37 1.65 7.72 -5.37
C LYS A 37 1.02 6.36 -5.15
N ILE A 38 1.05 5.88 -3.91
CA ILE A 38 0.44 4.60 -3.52
C ILE A 38 -0.76 4.87 -2.62
N ILE A 39 -1.95 4.88 -3.22
CA ILE A 39 -3.17 5.34 -2.54
C ILE A 39 -3.93 4.15 -1.94
N ILE A 40 -4.48 4.33 -0.74
CA ILE A 40 -5.49 3.40 -0.22
C ILE A 40 -6.78 3.59 -0.99
N THR A 41 -7.22 2.58 -1.74
CA THR A 41 -8.50 2.61 -2.48
C THR A 41 -9.59 1.76 -1.86
N GLY A 42 -9.26 0.98 -0.83
CA GLY A 42 -10.24 0.17 -0.10
C GLY A 42 -9.74 -0.22 1.28
N ILE A 43 -10.66 -0.30 2.23
CA ILE A 43 -10.42 -0.79 3.59
C ILE A 43 -11.52 -1.82 3.89
N PHE A 44 -11.14 -3.01 4.33
CA PHE A 44 -12.11 -4.08 4.58
C PHE A 44 -12.67 -4.00 5.99
N GLU A 45 -13.99 -4.04 6.10
CA GLU A 45 -14.70 -4.06 7.37
C GLU A 45 -14.23 -5.25 8.24
N GLY A 46 -13.91 -4.98 9.49
CA GLY A 46 -13.43 -5.98 10.45
C GLY A 46 -11.92 -6.24 10.43
N GLY A 47 -11.16 -5.73 9.46
CA GLY A 47 -9.70 -5.77 9.43
C GLY A 47 -9.04 -4.86 10.48
N ILE A 48 -7.73 -5.00 10.72
CA ILE A 48 -7.00 -4.16 11.71
C ILE A 48 -7.10 -2.68 11.33
N ILE A 49 -6.90 -2.34 10.04
CA ILE A 49 -6.94 -0.94 9.60
C ILE A 49 -8.33 -0.34 9.84
N TYR A 50 -9.39 -1.09 9.52
CA TYR A 50 -10.77 -0.68 9.80
C TYR A 50 -11.00 -0.44 11.31
N LYS A 51 -10.62 -1.40 12.15
CA LYS A 51 -10.82 -1.33 13.62
C LYS A 51 -10.01 -0.22 14.28
N HIS A 52 -8.78 0.03 13.80
CA HIS A 52 -7.94 1.12 14.26
C HIS A 52 -8.51 2.49 13.87
N GLY A 53 -9.15 2.58 12.70
CA GLY A 53 -9.92 3.76 12.27
C GLY A 53 -9.09 4.97 11.84
N GLY A 54 -7.77 4.94 11.98
CA GLY A 54 -6.87 6.00 11.53
C GLY A 54 -6.86 6.18 10.00
N PRO A 55 -6.27 5.23 9.24
CA PRO A 55 -6.16 5.36 7.78
C PRO A 55 -7.53 5.34 7.08
N LYS A 56 -7.65 6.10 5.99
CA LYS A 56 -8.86 6.27 5.18
C LYS A 56 -8.57 6.00 3.70
N VAL A 57 -9.65 5.70 2.97
CA VAL A 57 -9.60 5.68 1.50
C VAL A 57 -9.22 7.07 1.00
N GLY A 58 -8.21 7.14 0.13
CA GLY A 58 -7.62 8.37 -0.38
C GLY A 58 -6.28 8.75 0.25
N ASP A 59 -5.89 8.14 1.38
CA ASP A 59 -4.59 8.43 2.01
C ASP A 59 -3.41 7.82 1.22
N GLU A 60 -2.21 8.39 1.36
CA GLU A 60 -1.09 8.19 0.42
C GLU A 60 -0.04 7.14 0.79
N LEU A 61 0.02 6.41 1.90
CA LEU A 61 1.17 5.51 2.20
C LEU A 61 2.56 6.13 1.88
N LEU A 62 3.05 6.93 2.82
CA LEU A 62 4.29 7.68 2.67
C LEU A 62 5.53 6.85 3.03
N ASP A 63 5.45 6.08 4.13
CA ASP A 63 6.59 5.34 4.70
C ASP A 63 6.16 4.03 5.37
N VAL A 64 7.06 3.04 5.37
CA VAL A 64 6.94 1.79 6.14
C VAL A 64 8.23 1.59 6.93
N ASN A 65 8.18 1.56 8.27
CA ASN A 65 9.36 1.41 9.14
C ASN A 65 10.52 2.38 8.80
N ASN A 66 10.20 3.64 8.47
CA ASN A 66 11.13 4.67 8.00
C ASN A 66 11.72 4.46 6.59
N ILE A 67 11.22 3.49 5.83
CA ILE A 67 11.52 3.30 4.42
C ILE A 67 10.51 4.10 3.60
N LYS A 68 10.99 5.10 2.85
CA LYS A 68 10.15 5.92 1.96
C LYS A 68 9.47 5.07 0.91
N ILE A 69 8.17 5.21 0.78
CA ILE A 69 7.35 4.59 -0.28
C ILE A 69 7.13 5.57 -1.43
N LYS A 70 7.04 6.87 -1.14
CA LYS A 70 6.84 7.91 -2.14
C LYS A 70 7.77 7.77 -3.37
N GLY A 71 7.19 7.76 -4.56
CA GLY A 71 7.90 7.61 -5.83
C GLY A 71 8.38 6.19 -6.15
N LYS A 72 8.00 5.17 -5.36
CA LYS A 72 8.18 3.77 -5.70
C LYS A 72 6.94 3.24 -6.41
N SER A 73 7.14 2.26 -7.29
CA SER A 73 6.03 1.53 -7.91
C SER A 73 5.27 0.70 -6.89
N LEU A 74 4.03 0.31 -7.21
CA LEU A 74 3.22 -0.57 -6.37
C LEU A 74 3.95 -1.87 -6.06
N ALA A 75 4.55 -2.50 -7.07
CA ALA A 75 5.27 -3.75 -6.90
C ALA A 75 6.41 -3.63 -5.87
N LYS A 76 7.20 -2.54 -5.93
CA LYS A 76 8.29 -2.34 -4.96
C LYS A 76 7.76 -2.02 -3.56
N SER A 77 6.65 -1.30 -3.48
CA SER A 77 6.00 -0.95 -2.22
C SER A 77 5.41 -2.17 -1.52
N VAL A 78 4.80 -3.08 -2.29
CA VAL A 78 4.31 -4.37 -1.81
C VAL A 78 5.44 -5.25 -1.29
N GLU A 79 6.55 -5.35 -2.03
CA GLU A 79 7.75 -6.09 -1.60
C GLU A 79 8.27 -5.58 -0.24
N ILE A 80 8.33 -4.25 -0.05
CA ILE A 80 8.74 -3.64 1.22
C ILE A 80 7.75 -3.98 2.33
N LEU A 81 6.44 -3.85 2.09
CA LEU A 81 5.41 -4.17 3.08
C LEU A 81 5.47 -5.65 3.50
N GLU A 82 5.58 -6.58 2.53
CA GLU A 82 5.71 -8.01 2.78
C GLU A 82 6.95 -8.32 3.63
N HIS A 83 8.11 -7.77 3.24
CA HIS A 83 9.35 -7.91 3.96
C HIS A 83 9.21 -7.41 5.41
N GLU A 84 8.83 -6.15 5.60
CA GLU A 84 8.76 -5.52 6.91
C GLU A 84 7.74 -6.16 7.85
N ILE A 85 6.58 -6.59 7.33
CA ILE A 85 5.56 -7.27 8.14
C ILE A 85 5.95 -8.71 8.47
N SER A 86 6.74 -9.37 7.63
CA SER A 86 7.21 -10.73 7.92
C SER A 86 8.34 -10.77 8.95
N ASP A 87 9.26 -9.81 8.90
CA ASP A 87 10.45 -9.77 9.74
C ASP A 87 10.23 -9.08 11.10
N SER A 88 9.28 -8.14 11.19
CA SER A 88 9.10 -7.32 12.38
C SER A 88 7.92 -7.75 13.24
N ASN A 89 8.13 -7.77 14.57
CA ASN A 89 7.02 -7.90 15.54
C ASN A 89 6.10 -6.67 15.58
N ARG A 90 6.53 -5.54 15.01
CA ARG A 90 5.77 -4.29 14.92
C ARG A 90 6.11 -3.59 13.61
N VAL A 91 5.09 -3.16 12.88
CA VAL A 91 5.25 -2.33 11.68
C VAL A 91 4.63 -0.97 11.91
N ILE A 92 5.37 0.07 11.56
CA ILE A 92 4.92 1.46 11.57
C ILE A 92 4.66 1.84 10.12
N ILE A 93 3.43 2.28 9.85
CA ILE A 93 3.02 2.75 8.53
C ILE A 93 2.60 4.20 8.67
N VAL A 94 3.10 5.03 7.76
CA VAL A 94 2.75 6.46 7.65
C VAL A 94 1.93 6.63 6.38
N PHE A 95 0.82 7.35 6.47
CA PHE A 95 -0.12 7.59 5.37
C PHE A 95 -0.23 9.06 5.02
#